data_AF-A0AAU5DKZ8-F1
#
_entry.id   AF-A0AAU5DKZ8-F1
#
_cell.length_a   1.000
_cell.length_b   1.000
_cell.length_c   1.000
_cell.angle_alpha   90.00
_cell.angle_beta   90.00
_cell.angle_gamma   90.00
#
_symmetry.space_group_name_H-M   'P 1'
#
loop_
_entity.id
_entity.type
_entity.pdbx_description
1 polymer ?
#
loop_
_entity_poly.entity_id
_entity_poly.type
_entity_poly.pdbx_seq_one_letter_code
_entity_poly.pdbx_strand_id
1 'polypeptide(L)'
;MTLHSVRSRTVAAPPADSSGSDDQRPVLPRVSSAVTDVPVMDRALAVFLRKRIAEADAYGCAAEQKALAGVGEVLAEFEAKHPRHAQMAHDDFFTAQIDTLRWVLRCVATGAFSAHPEFQPVFNPSIPVLSQSTEFSS
;
A
#
# COMPACT_ATOMS: atom_id res chain seq x y z
N MET A 1 -54.83 0.08 34.81
CA MET A 1 -56.26 -0.23 34.67
C MET A 1 -56.77 0.40 33.36
N THR A 2 -56.76 -0.39 32.29
CA THR A 2 -57.94 -0.81 31.49
C THR A 2 -59.20 0.09 31.56
N LEU A 3 -59.91 0.54 30.51
CA LEU A 3 -60.43 -0.13 29.29
C LEU A 3 -61.04 0.88 28.27
N HIS A 4 -61.01 0.47 26.99
CA HIS A 4 -62.03 0.57 25.92
C HIS A 4 -62.58 1.91 25.38
N SER A 5 -62.55 2.06 24.04
CA SER A 5 -63.68 1.73 23.13
C SER A 5 -63.48 2.42 21.76
N VAL A 6 -63.01 1.73 20.71
CA VAL A 6 -63.79 1.00 19.67
C VAL A 6 -64.88 1.82 18.97
N ARG A 7 -64.69 2.08 17.67
CA ARG A 7 -65.77 2.00 16.68
C ARG A 7 -65.26 1.56 15.31
N SER A 8 -65.91 0.51 14.82
CA SER A 8 -65.71 -0.25 13.59
C SER A 8 -66.22 0.47 12.35
N ARG A 9 -65.68 0.15 11.16
CA ARG A 9 -66.39 -0.69 10.16
C ARG A 9 -65.56 -0.99 8.91
N THR A 10 -65.65 -2.26 8.58
CA THR A 10 -65.31 -3.05 7.40
C THR A 10 -65.78 -2.46 6.06
N VAL A 11 -65.02 -2.70 4.98
CA VAL A 11 -65.40 -3.51 3.79
C VAL A 11 -64.56 -3.12 2.57
N ALA A 12 -63.86 -4.12 2.02
CA ALA A 12 -63.71 -4.45 0.59
C ALA A 12 -62.26 -4.80 0.20
N ALA A 13 -62.02 -6.07 -0.10
CA ALA A 13 -61.05 -6.50 -1.12
C ALA A 13 -61.81 -6.67 -2.45
N PRO A 14 -61.22 -6.99 -3.63
CA PRO A 14 -59.80 -7.23 -4.03
C PRO A 14 -59.50 -6.39 -5.33
N PRO A 15 -58.56 -6.66 -6.29
CA PRO A 15 -57.73 -7.84 -6.54
C PRO A 15 -56.24 -7.61 -6.85
N ALA A 16 -55.56 -8.74 -7.00
CA ALA A 16 -54.20 -8.93 -7.47
C ALA A 16 -53.92 -8.23 -8.79
N ASP A 17 -52.71 -7.68 -8.96
CA ASP A 17 -51.78 -8.19 -9.95
C ASP A 17 -50.43 -7.49 -9.91
N SER A 18 -49.42 -8.30 -10.26
CA SER A 18 -48.20 -7.92 -10.98
C SER A 18 -47.02 -7.25 -10.25
N SER A 19 -45.93 -8.00 -10.28
CA SER A 19 -44.62 -7.60 -10.81
C SER A 19 -43.73 -6.69 -9.98
N GLY A 20 -42.65 -7.34 -9.51
CA GLY A 20 -41.29 -6.86 -9.69
C GLY A 20 -40.83 -5.83 -8.68
N SER A 21 -39.77 -6.16 -7.95
CA SER A 21 -38.51 -5.40 -8.01
C SER A 21 -37.49 -6.01 -7.06
N ASP A 22 -36.32 -6.26 -7.64
CA ASP A 22 -35.00 -6.08 -7.02
C ASP A 22 -34.73 -6.79 -5.68
N ASP A 23 -34.23 -8.03 -5.80
CA ASP A 23 -33.27 -8.61 -4.86
C ASP A 23 -31.95 -7.84 -4.97
N GLN A 24 -31.93 -6.63 -4.41
CA GLN A 24 -30.78 -5.74 -4.40
C GLN A 24 -29.83 -6.18 -3.28
N ARG A 25 -29.07 -7.25 -3.55
CA ARG A 25 -27.93 -7.61 -2.71
C ARG A 25 -26.93 -6.44 -2.73
N PRO A 26 -26.46 -5.97 -1.56
CA PRO A 26 -25.43 -4.94 -1.52
C PRO A 26 -24.13 -5.51 -2.13
N VAL A 27 -23.79 -5.01 -3.31
CA VAL A 27 -22.47 -5.21 -3.91
C VAL A 27 -21.49 -4.41 -3.05
N LEU A 28 -20.78 -5.11 -2.16
CA LEU A 28 -19.69 -4.50 -1.42
C LEU A 28 -18.69 -3.88 -2.43
N PRO A 29 -18.29 -2.62 -2.26
CA PRO A 29 -17.28 -2.02 -3.13
C PRO A 29 -16.01 -2.87 -3.00
N ARG A 30 -15.57 -3.44 -4.13
CA ARG A 30 -14.22 -3.99 -4.26
C ARG A 30 -13.27 -2.84 -3.91
N VAL A 31 -12.68 -2.92 -2.72
CA VAL A 31 -11.55 -2.08 -2.34
C VAL A 31 -10.49 -2.34 -3.41
N SER A 32 -10.32 -1.38 -4.32
CA SER A 32 -9.24 -1.40 -5.29
C SER A 32 -7.96 -1.28 -4.49
N SER A 33 -7.37 -2.43 -4.17
CA SER A 33 -6.02 -2.49 -3.63
C SER A 33 -5.13 -1.78 -4.64
N ALA A 34 -4.58 -0.63 -4.28
CA ALA A 34 -3.73 0.16 -5.17
C ALA A 34 -2.48 -0.68 -5.49
N VAL A 35 -2.53 -1.39 -6.62
CA VAL A 35 -1.41 -2.18 -7.13
C VAL A 35 -0.31 -1.19 -7.50
N THR A 36 0.77 -1.17 -6.72
CA THR A 36 1.92 -0.31 -7.00
C THR A 36 3.00 -1.13 -7.68
N ASP A 37 3.50 -0.64 -8.81
CA ASP A 37 4.58 -1.26 -9.58
C ASP A 37 5.91 -1.16 -8.81
N VAL A 38 6.68 -2.26 -8.71
CA VAL A 38 7.91 -2.35 -7.91
C VAL A 38 8.95 -1.28 -8.29
N PRO A 39 9.26 -1.03 -9.58
CA PRO A 39 10.20 0.02 -9.96
C PRO A 39 9.74 1.43 -9.59
N VAL A 40 8.43 1.70 -9.65
CA VAL A 40 7.85 3.00 -9.26
C VAL A 40 7.99 3.19 -7.74
N MET A 41 7.67 2.16 -6.96
CA MET A 41 7.84 2.18 -5.51
C MET A 41 9.32 2.34 -5.12
N ASP A 42 10.23 1.61 -5.76
CA ASP A 42 11.67 1.67 -5.49
C ASP A 42 12.21 3.08 -5.69
N ARG A 43 11.82 3.71 -6.80
CA ARG A 43 12.19 5.09 -7.09
C ARG A 43 11.61 6.07 -6.06
N ALA A 44 10.34 5.90 -5.68
CA ALA A 44 9.69 6.76 -4.69
C ALA A 44 10.36 6.64 -3.31
N LEU A 45 10.69 5.42 -2.90
CA LEU A 45 11.41 5.14 -1.64
C LEU A 45 12.79 5.79 -1.64
N ALA A 46 13.55 5.64 -2.73
CA ALA A 46 14.88 6.22 -2.87
C ALA A 46 14.85 7.76 -2.81
N VAL A 47 13.90 8.39 -3.53
CA VAL A 47 13.70 9.84 -3.48
C VAL A 47 13.35 10.32 -2.06
N PHE A 48 12.44 9.61 -1.39
CA PHE A 48 12.04 9.92 -0.02
C PHE A 48 13.23 9.86 0.94
N LEU A 49 14.01 8.78 0.92
CA LEU A 49 15.16 8.61 1.81
C LEU A 49 16.27 9.63 1.53
N ARG A 50 16.57 9.94 0.26
CA ARG A 50 17.52 11.02 -0.08
C ARG A 50 17.10 12.35 0.53
N LYS A 51 15.82 12.68 0.49
CA LYS A 51 15.31 13.93 1.09
C LYS A 51 15.50 13.94 2.61
N ARG A 52 15.20 12.85 3.30
CA ARG A 52 15.39 12.73 4.76
C ARG A 52 16.87 12.81 5.16
N ILE A 53 17.75 12.17 4.40
CA ILE A 53 19.21 12.26 4.60
C ILE A 53 19.67 13.72 4.45
N ALA A 54 19.27 14.39 3.37
CA ALA A 54 19.66 15.79 3.14
C ALA A 54 19.11 16.75 4.22
N GLU A 55 17.89 16.51 4.73
CA GLU A 55 17.33 17.30 5.82
C GLU A 55 18.11 17.10 7.14
N ALA A 56 18.50 15.87 7.45
CA ALA A 56 19.31 15.58 8.63
C ALA A 56 20.74 16.15 8.52
N ASP A 57 21.33 16.14 7.33
CA ASP A 57 22.64 16.77 7.10
C ASP A 57 22.56 18.29 7.34
N ALA A 58 21.44 18.92 6.97
CA ALA A 58 21.26 20.36 7.13
C ALA A 58 20.88 20.78 8.57
N TYR A 59 20.03 20.00 9.24
CA TYR A 59 19.36 20.44 10.49
C TYR A 59 19.40 19.40 11.62
N GLY A 60 19.77 18.17 11.32
CA GLY A 60 19.76 17.05 12.27
C GLY A 60 20.85 17.17 13.34
N CYS A 61 20.66 16.43 14.43
CA CYS A 61 21.70 16.31 15.45
C CYS A 61 22.82 15.34 14.99
N ALA A 62 23.97 15.37 15.65
CA ALA A 62 25.12 14.53 15.28
C ALA A 62 24.81 13.01 15.27
N ALA A 63 23.93 12.55 16.17
CA ALA A 63 23.51 11.15 16.21
C ALA A 63 22.65 10.77 14.99
N GLU A 64 21.75 11.66 14.60
CA GLU A 64 20.87 11.49 13.45
C GLU A 64 21.66 11.53 12.13
N GLN A 65 22.57 12.49 11.99
CA GLN A 65 23.50 12.57 10.86
C GLN A 65 24.32 11.28 10.72
N LYS A 66 24.90 10.77 11.82
CA LYS A 66 25.66 9.52 11.80
C LYS A 66 24.79 8.32 11.41
N ALA A 67 23.57 8.24 11.94
CA ALA A 67 22.65 7.16 11.61
C ALA A 67 22.27 7.19 10.12
N LEU A 68 21.94 8.38 9.59
CA LEU A 68 21.50 8.54 8.21
C LEU A 68 22.62 8.49 7.18
N ALA A 69 23.87 8.78 7.56
CA ALA A 69 25.04 8.49 6.73
C ALA A 69 25.12 7.00 6.38
N GLY A 70 24.93 6.11 7.36
CA GLY A 70 24.89 4.66 7.13
C GLY A 70 23.72 4.21 6.25
N VAL A 71 22.56 4.86 6.39
CA VAL A 71 21.42 4.63 5.48
C VAL A 71 21.76 5.08 4.05
N GLY A 72 22.49 6.19 3.91
CA GLY A 72 22.98 6.70 2.63
C GLY A 72 23.87 5.71 1.90
N GLU A 73 24.76 4.99 2.60
CA GLU A 73 25.60 3.94 2.00
C GLU A 73 24.77 2.78 1.45
N VAL A 74 23.80 2.28 2.22
CA VAL A 74 22.90 1.21 1.77
C VAL A 74 22.03 1.66 0.59
N LEU A 75 21.55 2.90 0.63
CA LEU A 75 20.77 3.48 -0.46
C LEU A 75 21.60 3.62 -1.74
N ALA A 76 22.87 4.05 -1.64
CA ALA A 76 23.77 4.13 -2.77
C ALA A 76 24.04 2.75 -3.38
N GLU A 77 24.22 1.71 -2.56
CA GLU A 77 24.37 0.34 -3.06
C GLU A 77 23.12 -0.15 -3.79
N PHE A 78 21.95 0.10 -3.21
CA PHE A 78 20.66 -0.22 -3.84
C PHE A 78 20.52 0.46 -5.21
N GLU A 79 20.78 1.76 -5.29
CA GLU A 79 20.69 2.54 -6.53
C GLU A 79 21.72 2.14 -7.58
N ALA A 80 22.90 1.68 -7.18
CA ALA A 80 23.93 1.19 -8.09
C ALA A 80 23.53 -0.17 -8.72
N LYS A 81 22.83 -1.02 -7.98
CA LYS A 81 22.38 -2.35 -8.43
C LYS A 81 21.05 -2.30 -9.18
N HIS A 82 20.16 -1.37 -8.83
CA HIS A 82 18.78 -1.27 -9.36
C HIS A 82 18.69 -1.26 -10.90
N PRO A 83 19.50 -0.49 -11.66
CA PRO A 83 19.43 -0.47 -13.12
C PRO A 83 19.81 -1.79 -13.80
N ARG A 84 20.58 -2.64 -13.09
CA ARG A 84 21.04 -3.94 -13.61
C ARG A 84 20.07 -5.07 -13.31
N HIS A 85 19.05 -4.84 -12.47
CA HIS A 85 18.10 -5.87 -12.06
C HIS A 85 17.43 -6.57 -13.22
N ALA A 86 16.92 -5.82 -14.20
CA ALA A 86 16.29 -6.41 -15.38
C ALA A 86 17.26 -7.22 -16.25
N GLN A 87 18.54 -6.83 -16.29
CA GLN A 87 19.57 -7.51 -17.07
C GLN A 87 20.08 -8.78 -16.39
N MET A 88 19.97 -8.84 -15.06
CA MET A 88 20.41 -9.96 -14.23
C MET A 88 19.22 -10.68 -13.58
N ALA A 89 18.02 -10.57 -14.15
CA ALA A 89 16.79 -11.15 -13.58
C ALA A 89 16.81 -12.68 -13.48
N HIS A 90 17.74 -13.32 -14.20
CA HIS A 90 18.01 -14.76 -14.20
C HIS A 90 19.12 -15.17 -13.21
N ASP A 91 19.73 -14.19 -12.54
CA ASP A 91 20.66 -14.40 -11.43
C ASP A 91 19.88 -14.27 -10.12
N ASP A 92 19.51 -15.42 -9.55
CA ASP A 92 18.75 -15.50 -8.29
C ASP A 92 19.50 -14.83 -7.13
N PHE A 93 20.84 -14.90 -7.12
CA PHE A 93 21.65 -14.29 -6.08
C PHE A 93 21.66 -12.76 -6.19
N PHE A 94 21.73 -12.22 -7.41
CA PHE A 94 21.63 -10.78 -7.65
C PHE A 94 20.23 -10.25 -7.30
N THR A 95 19.19 -10.98 -7.70
CA THR A 95 17.80 -10.66 -7.39
C THR A 95 17.57 -10.64 -5.87
N ALA A 96 18.03 -11.67 -5.16
CA ALA A 96 17.91 -11.75 -3.70
C ALA A 96 18.63 -10.59 -2.98
N GLN A 97 19.77 -10.13 -3.49
CA GLN A 97 20.47 -8.97 -2.94
C GLN A 97 19.65 -7.69 -3.08
N ILE A 98 19.08 -7.43 -4.27
CA ILE A 98 18.24 -6.24 -4.49
C ILE A 98 16.99 -6.29 -3.62
N ASP A 99 16.34 -7.45 -3.53
CA ASP A 99 15.16 -7.63 -2.67
C ASP A 99 15.50 -7.40 -1.20
N THR A 100 16.67 -7.87 -0.74
CA THR A 100 17.15 -7.65 0.63
C THR A 100 17.40 -6.16 0.88
N LEU A 101 18.12 -5.47 0.00
CA LEU A 101 18.38 -4.04 0.12
C LEU A 101 17.07 -3.24 0.13
N ARG A 102 16.14 -3.56 -0.78
CA ARG A 102 14.79 -2.98 -0.82
C ARG A 102 14.09 -3.16 0.53
N TRP A 103 14.07 -4.38 1.05
CA TRP A 103 13.41 -4.70 2.31
C TRP A 103 14.02 -3.93 3.50
N VAL A 104 15.35 -3.88 3.59
CA VAL A 104 16.07 -3.12 4.64
C VAL A 104 15.70 -1.64 4.58
N LEU A 105 15.73 -1.02 3.40
CA LEU A 105 15.38 0.40 3.22
C LEU A 105 13.92 0.69 3.59
N ARG A 106 13.00 -0.25 3.29
CA ARG A 106 11.59 -0.17 3.70
C ARG A 106 11.42 -0.25 5.22
N CYS A 107 12.16 -1.15 5.88
CA CYS A 107 12.19 -1.25 7.34
C CYS A 107 12.69 0.04 7.98
N VAL A 108 13.78 0.62 7.47
CA VAL A 108 14.32 1.92 7.93
C VAL A 108 13.28 3.02 7.74
N ALA A 109 12.72 3.15 6.53
CA ALA A 109 11.73 4.17 6.22
C ALA A 109 10.53 4.12 7.17
N THR A 110 10.04 2.91 7.45
CA THR A 110 8.89 2.68 8.34
C THR A 110 9.23 2.97 9.79
N GLY A 111 10.35 2.47 10.28
CA GLY A 111 10.76 2.62 11.68
C GLY A 111 11.10 4.07 12.05
N ALA A 112 11.76 4.79 11.15
CA ALA A 112 12.23 6.15 11.41
C ALA A 112 11.23 7.23 10.99
N PHE A 113 10.40 6.98 9.96
CA PHE A 113 9.65 8.06 9.30
C PHE A 113 8.17 7.78 9.07
N SER A 114 7.58 6.75 9.68
CA SER A 114 6.14 6.45 9.51
C SER A 114 5.20 7.60 9.91
N ALA A 115 5.62 8.48 10.81
CA ALA A 115 4.86 9.68 11.20
C ALA A 115 5.14 10.91 10.30
N HIS A 116 6.06 10.81 9.34
CA HIS A 116 6.41 11.93 8.48
C HIS A 116 5.28 12.19 7.45
N PRO A 117 4.88 13.45 7.18
CA PRO A 117 3.73 13.75 6.30
C PRO A 117 3.86 13.21 4.87
N GLU A 118 5.08 13.11 4.36
CA GLU A 118 5.38 12.60 3.02
C GLU A 118 5.57 11.07 2.97
N PHE A 119 5.44 10.38 4.11
CA PHE A 119 5.57 8.93 4.15
C PHE A 119 4.42 8.28 3.36
N GLN A 120 4.77 7.34 2.48
CA GLN A 120 3.79 6.59 1.73
C GLN A 120 3.57 5.24 2.40
N PRO A 121 2.32 4.80 2.63
CA PRO A 121 2.03 3.51 3.27
C PRO A 121 2.74 2.32 2.62
N VAL A 122 2.90 2.35 1.29
CA VAL A 122 3.57 1.29 0.52
C VAL A 122 5.03 1.05 0.93
N PHE A 123 5.69 2.02 1.58
CA PHE A 123 7.03 1.81 2.14
C PHE A 123 7.02 0.80 3.29
N ASN A 124 5.89 0.59 3.96
CA ASN A 124 5.78 -0.42 5.01
C ASN A 124 6.00 -1.84 4.44
N PRO A 125 7.00 -2.60 4.93
CA PRO A 125 7.35 -3.93 4.40
C PRO A 125 6.21 -4.95 4.52
N SER A 126 5.24 -4.74 5.42
CA SER A 126 4.05 -5.58 5.55
C SER A 126 3.05 -5.39 4.40
N ILE A 127 3.17 -4.33 3.60
CA ILE A 127 2.33 -4.12 2.41
C ILE A 127 2.98 -4.85 1.23
N PRO A 128 2.34 -5.87 0.65
CA PRO A 128 2.88 -6.57 -0.51
C PRO A 128 2.92 -5.65 -1.73
N VAL A 129 4.00 -5.77 -2.51
CA VAL A 129 4.16 -5.08 -3.81
C VAL A 129 4.23 -6.17 -4.86
N LEU A 130 3.35 -6.10 -5.86
CA LEU A 130 3.33 -7.10 -6.93
C LEU A 130 4.46 -6.77 -7.91
N SER A 131 5.48 -7.62 -7.94
CA SER A 131 6.34 -7.73 -9.11
C SER A 131 5.47 -8.21 -10.27
N GLN A 132 5.50 -7.53 -11.41
CA GLN A 132 4.83 -8.02 -12.60
C GLN A 132 5.48 -9.36 -12.98
N SER A 133 4.88 -10.47 -12.54
CA SER A 133 5.18 -11.78 -13.09
C SER A 133 4.71 -11.73 -14.53
N THR A 134 5.65 -11.65 -15.47
CA THR A 134 5.38 -11.97 -16.87
C THR A 134 4.94 -13.42 -16.92
N GLU A 135 3.63 -13.66 -16.84
CA GLU A 135 3.03 -14.94 -17.15
C GLU A 135 3.32 -15.24 -18.63
N PHE A 136 4.40 -15.97 -18.89
CA PHE A 136 4.63 -16.59 -20.19
C PHE A 136 3.58 -17.70 -20.36
N SER A 137 2.50 -17.39 -21.09
CA SER A 137 1.66 -18.44 -21.70
C SER A 137 2.55 -19.27 -22.63
N SER A 138 2.69 -20.56 -22.30
CA SER A 138 3.24 -21.59 -23.19
C SER A 138 2.14 -22.15 -24.08
#